data_AF-A0AAV7UJQ3-F1
#
_entry.id   AF-A0AAV7UJQ3-F1
#
_cell.length_a   1.000
_cell.length_b   1.000
_cell.length_c   1.000
_cell.angle_alpha   90.00
_cell.angle_beta   90.00
_cell.angle_gamma   90.00
#
_symmetry.space_group_name_H-M   'P 1'
#
loop_
_entity.id
_entity.type
_entity.pdbx_description
1 polymer ?
#
loop_
_entity_poly.entity_id
_entity_poly.type
_entity_poly.pdbx_seq_one_letter_code
_entity_poly.pdbx_strand_id
1 'polypeptide(L)'
;MASTLWYVLPTIGALQVLLAVSLTASVNGGTLLVVPHDGSHWLSMRLVVEELGRRGHQVVVVVPEISLVFGGSEGYTLKTYQVPFTKEHFDGTLETVALDAFLEHPPLQQILSLRRLMANVTGIMVTACEHLLHYQELMAYLHAMDFDAILMDPFYPCGTIVADHLSLPTVYFLRTILGGMDETASQSPSPFSYVPKAMSANPDRMTFFQRIKNLMVALSDYWLCYTLYSPFERLASTFLQREVTYKELFSRASIWLVRYDFVFEFPRPVMPNMVFIGGINCATGKPLPQVSFSGSPSIHCLTHSCEVQQATLASHWAYL
;
A
#
# COMPACT_ATOMS: atom_id res chain seq x y z
N MET A 1 31.44 2.23 59.43
CA MET A 1 30.14 1.83 58.84
C MET A 1 29.33 2.99 58.23
N ALA A 2 29.85 4.23 58.18
CA ALA A 2 29.09 5.40 57.68
C ALA A 2 29.35 5.77 56.20
N SER A 3 30.34 5.17 55.53
CA SER A 3 30.76 5.57 54.17
C SER A 3 30.01 4.88 53.03
N THR A 4 29.37 3.73 53.27
CA THR A 4 28.61 2.99 52.26
C THR A 4 27.21 3.56 52.02
N LEU A 5 26.61 4.25 53.00
CA LEU A 5 25.26 4.83 52.88
C LEU A 5 25.18 5.99 51.88
N TRP A 6 26.26 6.76 51.70
CA TRP A 6 26.30 7.92 50.79
C TRP A 6 26.23 7.55 49.30
N TYR A 7 26.64 6.33 48.93
CA TYR A 7 26.57 5.84 47.55
C TYR A 7 25.28 5.06 47.24
N VAL A 8 24.58 4.58 48.27
CA VAL A 8 23.38 3.73 48.13
C VAL A 8 22.11 4.57 47.97
N LEU A 9 22.03 5.72 48.66
CA LEU A 9 20.87 6.62 48.55
C LEU A 9 20.68 7.24 47.14
N PRO A 10 21.74 7.71 46.44
CA PRO A 10 21.60 8.26 45.08
C PRO A 10 21.27 7.19 44.03
N THR A 11 21.79 5.97 44.20
CA THR A 11 21.58 4.85 43.27
C THR A 11 20.17 4.28 43.39
N ILE A 12 19.60 4.20 44.61
CA ILE A 12 18.19 3.86 44.82
C ILE A 12 17.27 4.95 44.23
N GLY A 13 17.60 6.23 44.41
CA GLY A 13 16.86 7.34 43.82
C GLY A 13 16.86 7.31 42.29
N ALA A 14 18.03 7.06 41.67
CA ALA A 14 18.13 6.91 40.22
C ALA A 14 17.36 5.70 39.69
N LEU A 15 17.40 4.57 40.41
CA LEU A 15 16.65 3.36 40.04
C LEU A 15 15.13 3.59 40.17
N GLN A 16 14.67 4.29 41.21
CA GLN A 16 13.26 4.64 41.38
C GLN A 16 12.77 5.62 40.31
N VAL A 17 13.59 6.58 39.89
CA VAL A 17 13.28 7.48 38.77
C VAL A 17 13.24 6.70 37.45
N LEU A 18 14.19 5.80 37.19
CA LEU A 18 14.17 4.93 36.01
C LEU A 18 12.95 4.00 36.01
N LEU A 19 12.59 3.41 37.15
CA LEU A 19 11.39 2.57 37.29
C LEU A 19 10.12 3.39 37.09
N ALA A 20 10.05 4.60 37.66
CA ALA A 20 8.94 5.52 37.49
C ALA A 20 8.79 5.98 36.04
N VAL A 21 9.89 6.33 35.36
CA VAL A 21 9.91 6.65 33.92
C VAL A 21 9.51 5.43 33.07
N SER A 22 9.89 4.22 33.48
CA SER A 22 9.48 2.97 32.79
C SER A 22 8.01 2.62 33.02
N LEU A 23 7.44 3.00 34.17
CA LEU A 23 6.05 2.79 34.55
C LEU A 23 5.12 3.89 34.00
N THR A 24 5.62 5.10 33.74
CA THR A 24 4.88 6.20 33.11
C THR A 24 5.10 6.31 31.61
N ALA A 25 6.14 5.66 31.07
CA ALA A 25 6.29 5.42 29.64
C ALA A 25 5.35 4.30 29.17
N SER A 26 4.05 4.44 29.48
CA SER A 26 3.07 4.06 28.47
C SER A 26 3.33 5.03 27.31
N VAL A 27 4.16 4.61 26.35
CA VAL A 27 4.28 5.34 25.09
C VAL A 27 2.90 5.22 24.48
N ASN A 28 2.07 6.24 24.67
CA ASN A 28 0.81 6.34 23.95
C ASN A 28 1.18 6.34 22.47
N GLY A 29 0.85 5.26 21.76
CA GLY A 29 1.02 5.22 20.32
C GLY A 29 0.10 6.26 19.70
N GLY A 30 0.55 6.89 18.61
CA GLY A 30 -0.28 7.82 17.85
C GLY A 30 -1.57 7.18 17.33
N THR A 31 -2.54 8.03 17.00
CA THR A 31 -3.86 7.68 16.47
C THR A 31 -3.82 7.74 14.95
N LEU A 32 -3.98 6.60 14.27
CA LEU A 32 -3.90 6.50 12.82
C LEU A 32 -5.27 6.19 12.19
N LEU A 33 -5.59 6.95 11.15
CA LEU A 33 -6.68 6.64 10.22
C LEU A 33 -6.14 5.76 9.10
N VAL A 34 -6.85 4.70 8.74
CA VAL A 34 -6.50 3.82 7.62
C VAL A 34 -7.63 3.82 6.60
N VAL A 35 -7.32 4.19 5.36
CA VAL A 35 -8.24 4.08 4.21
C VAL A 35 -7.61 3.11 3.20
N PRO A 36 -7.89 1.80 3.32
CA PRO A 36 -7.25 0.79 2.50
C PRO A 36 -7.93 0.61 1.13
N HIS A 37 -7.23 -0.07 0.23
CA HIS A 37 -7.83 -0.72 -0.92
C HIS A 37 -8.10 -2.21 -0.61
N ASP A 38 -9.22 -2.75 -1.08
CA ASP A 38 -9.65 -4.13 -0.82
C ASP A 38 -8.76 -5.18 -1.52
N GLY A 39 -9.05 -6.46 -1.34
CA GLY A 39 -8.35 -7.55 -2.01
C GLY A 39 -6.89 -7.73 -1.56
N SER A 40 -6.00 -7.94 -2.53
CA SER A 40 -4.58 -8.26 -2.28
C SER A 40 -3.83 -7.11 -1.58
N HIS A 41 -4.26 -5.87 -1.82
CA HIS A 41 -3.74 -4.66 -1.21
C HIS A 41 -4.01 -4.66 0.31
N TRP A 42 -5.25 -4.95 0.71
CA TRP A 42 -5.61 -5.07 2.12
C TRP A 42 -4.87 -6.21 2.82
N LEU A 43 -4.76 -7.39 2.20
CA LEU A 43 -4.09 -8.53 2.82
C LEU A 43 -2.65 -8.23 3.24
N SER A 44 -1.93 -7.43 2.43
CA SER A 44 -0.58 -6.97 2.76
C SER A 44 -0.59 -5.86 3.82
N MET A 45 -1.50 -4.89 3.69
CA MET A 45 -1.60 -3.75 4.61
C MET A 45 -2.03 -4.18 6.01
N ARG A 46 -2.93 -5.16 6.12
CA ARG A 46 -3.47 -5.66 7.38
C ARG A 46 -2.37 -6.08 8.35
N LEU A 47 -1.32 -6.75 7.85
CA LEU A 47 -0.19 -7.17 8.68
C LEU A 47 0.49 -5.98 9.37
N VAL A 48 0.65 -4.87 8.65
CA VAL A 48 1.23 -3.62 9.19
C VAL A 48 0.26 -2.96 10.16
N VAL A 49 -1.02 -2.91 9.80
CA VAL A 49 -2.09 -2.29 10.62
C VAL A 49 -2.25 -3.01 11.97
N GLU A 50 -2.26 -4.35 11.97
CA GLU A 50 -2.34 -5.15 13.18
C GLU A 50 -1.08 -4.99 14.05
N GLU A 51 0.10 -4.95 13.44
CA GLU A 51 1.36 -4.72 14.17
C GLU A 51 1.42 -3.32 14.77
N LEU A 52 0.87 -2.29 14.11
CA LEU A 52 0.74 -0.94 14.67
C LEU A 52 -0.15 -0.95 15.91
N GLY A 53 -1.30 -1.61 15.86
CA GLY A 53 -2.17 -1.79 17.02
C GLY A 53 -1.48 -2.52 18.17
N ARG A 54 -0.76 -3.61 17.86
CA ARG A 54 0.02 -4.38 18.85
C ARG A 54 1.12 -3.54 19.52
N ARG A 55 1.64 -2.53 18.83
CA ARG A 55 2.63 -1.58 19.35
C ARG A 55 2.01 -0.41 20.14
N GLY A 56 0.70 -0.42 20.35
CA GLY A 56 -0.01 0.56 21.19
C GLY A 56 -0.56 1.76 20.42
N HIS A 57 -0.54 1.75 19.08
CA HIS A 57 -1.21 2.78 18.29
C HIS A 57 -2.73 2.57 18.30
N GLN A 58 -3.49 3.66 18.38
CA GLN A 58 -4.93 3.60 18.16
C GLN A 58 -5.21 3.64 16.66
N VAL A 59 -5.60 2.51 16.08
CA VAL A 59 -5.82 2.43 14.62
C VAL A 59 -7.31 2.31 14.30
N VAL A 60 -7.80 3.19 13.42
CA VAL A 60 -9.16 3.17 12.91
C VAL A 60 -9.13 2.90 11.40
N VAL A 61 -9.71 1.78 10.98
CA VAL A 61 -9.80 1.39 9.57
C VAL A 61 -11.19 1.69 9.05
N VAL A 62 -11.28 2.47 7.97
CA VAL A 62 -12.54 2.86 7.34
C VAL A 62 -12.72 2.14 6.01
N VAL A 63 -13.80 1.37 5.88
CA VAL A 63 -14.05 0.52 4.72
C VAL A 63 -15.52 0.55 4.30
N PRO A 64 -15.87 0.28 3.04
CA PRO A 64 -17.26 0.04 2.66
C PRO A 64 -17.81 -1.21 3.36
N GLU A 65 -19.12 -1.26 3.58
CA GLU A 65 -19.78 -2.45 4.15
C GLU A 65 -19.63 -3.68 3.26
N ILE A 66 -19.59 -3.46 1.95
CA ILE A 66 -19.41 -4.50 0.93
C ILE A 66 -17.93 -4.58 0.59
N SER A 67 -17.35 -5.76 0.80
CA SER A 67 -15.93 -6.00 0.58
C SER A 67 -15.63 -7.46 0.21
N LEU A 68 -14.40 -7.72 -0.20
CA LEU A 68 -13.85 -9.06 -0.43
C LEU A 68 -13.28 -9.67 0.85
N VAL A 69 -12.40 -8.92 1.53
CA VAL A 69 -11.52 -9.46 2.57
C VAL A 69 -11.40 -8.57 3.80
N PHE A 70 -12.15 -7.47 3.89
CA PHE A 70 -12.20 -6.69 5.13
C PHE A 70 -12.88 -7.48 6.24
N GLY A 71 -12.37 -7.32 7.46
CA GLY A 71 -12.86 -8.02 8.63
C GLY A 71 -12.37 -7.34 9.91
N GLY A 72 -13.01 -7.68 11.04
CA GLY A 72 -12.57 -7.21 12.35
C GLY A 72 -11.31 -7.92 12.83
N SER A 73 -10.51 -7.21 13.62
CA SER A 73 -9.34 -7.74 14.33
C SER A 73 -9.22 -7.03 15.68
N GLU A 74 -8.58 -7.66 16.67
CA GLU A 74 -8.31 -7.00 17.96
C GLU A 74 -7.27 -5.87 17.82
N GLY A 75 -6.50 -5.86 16.72
CA GLY A 75 -5.44 -4.86 16.47
C GLY A 75 -5.93 -3.50 15.95
N TYR A 76 -7.20 -3.33 15.61
CA TYR A 76 -7.72 -2.05 15.11
C TYR A 76 -9.24 -1.95 15.27
N THR A 77 -9.75 -0.71 15.28
CA THR A 77 -11.19 -0.45 15.22
C THR A 77 -11.64 -0.37 13.76
N LEU A 78 -12.62 -1.19 13.38
CA LEU A 78 -13.21 -1.15 12.04
C LEU A 78 -14.44 -0.23 12.03
N LYS A 79 -14.51 0.69 11.07
CA LYS A 79 -15.66 1.55 10.77
C LYS A 79 -16.15 1.29 9.36
N THR A 80 -17.42 0.98 9.21
CA THR A 80 -18.03 0.70 7.91
C THR A 80 -18.93 1.86 7.46
N TYR A 81 -19.06 2.03 6.15
CA TYR A 81 -20.03 2.97 5.55
C TYR A 81 -20.84 2.29 4.44
N GLN A 82 -22.04 2.82 4.22
CA GLN A 82 -23.03 2.25 3.29
C GLN A 82 -22.69 2.60 1.84
N VAL A 83 -22.89 1.66 0.92
CA VAL A 83 -22.64 1.84 -0.51
C VAL A 83 -23.89 1.53 -1.35
N PRO A 84 -24.09 2.16 -2.51
CA PRO A 84 -25.35 2.07 -3.27
C PRO A 84 -25.37 0.90 -4.26
N PHE A 85 -24.59 -0.14 -4.02
CA PHE A 85 -24.51 -1.33 -4.86
C PHE A 85 -24.65 -2.58 -4.01
N THR A 86 -25.05 -3.71 -4.61
CA THR A 86 -25.19 -4.98 -3.88
C THR A 86 -23.91 -5.81 -3.96
N LYS A 87 -23.81 -6.82 -3.08
CA LYS A 87 -22.66 -7.74 -3.04
C LYS A 87 -22.56 -8.53 -4.34
N GLU A 88 -23.70 -8.92 -4.93
CA GLU A 88 -23.77 -9.65 -6.20
C GLU A 88 -23.26 -8.79 -7.37
N HIS A 89 -23.60 -7.50 -7.40
CA HIS A 89 -23.10 -6.60 -8.45
C HIS A 89 -21.58 -6.38 -8.31
N PHE A 90 -21.10 -6.21 -7.08
CA PHE A 90 -19.69 -6.06 -6.78
C PHE A 90 -18.89 -7.32 -7.18
N ASP A 91 -19.33 -8.49 -6.72
CA ASP A 91 -18.67 -9.77 -7.02
C ASP A 91 -18.71 -10.10 -8.52
N GLY A 92 -19.86 -9.91 -9.19
CA GLY A 92 -19.97 -10.15 -10.62
C GLY A 92 -19.11 -9.20 -11.46
N THR A 93 -18.93 -7.96 -11.02
CA THR A 93 -18.00 -7.03 -11.67
C THR A 93 -16.56 -7.51 -11.53
N LEU A 94 -16.15 -7.92 -10.33
CA LEU A 94 -14.81 -8.44 -10.07
C LEU A 94 -14.53 -9.76 -10.80
N GLU A 95 -15.52 -10.64 -10.92
CA GLU A 95 -15.41 -11.87 -11.71
C GLU A 95 -15.21 -11.56 -13.19
N THR A 96 -15.99 -10.62 -13.74
CA THR A 96 -15.82 -10.17 -15.14
C THR A 96 -14.44 -9.58 -15.37
N VAL A 97 -14.00 -8.72 -14.44
CA VAL A 97 -12.66 -8.10 -14.42
C VAL A 97 -11.57 -9.15 -14.41
N ALA A 98 -11.67 -10.14 -13.52
CA ALA A 98 -10.69 -11.21 -13.40
C ALA A 98 -10.66 -12.04 -14.70
N LEU A 99 -11.82 -12.45 -15.21
CA LEU A 99 -11.90 -13.25 -16.42
C LEU A 99 -11.31 -12.52 -17.64
N ASP A 100 -11.69 -11.27 -17.87
CA ASP A 100 -11.18 -10.44 -18.97
C ASP A 100 -9.66 -10.19 -18.85
N ALA A 101 -9.11 -10.15 -17.63
CA ALA A 101 -7.67 -10.01 -17.42
C ALA A 101 -6.86 -11.25 -17.84
N PHE A 102 -7.47 -12.45 -17.82
CA PHE A 102 -6.82 -13.71 -18.23
C PHE A 102 -7.04 -14.06 -19.70
N LEU A 103 -8.00 -13.42 -20.38
CA LEU A 103 -8.29 -13.71 -21.78
C LEU A 103 -7.31 -12.98 -22.70
N GLU A 104 -6.68 -13.73 -23.60
CA GLU A 104 -5.92 -13.13 -24.70
C GLU A 104 -6.89 -12.61 -25.75
N HIS A 105 -6.95 -11.29 -25.92
CA HIS A 105 -7.75 -10.67 -26.97
C HIS A 105 -6.88 -10.21 -28.16
N PRO A 106 -7.42 -10.22 -29.38
CA PRO A 106 -6.84 -9.48 -30.51
C PRO A 106 -6.56 -8.01 -30.14
N PRO A 107 -5.54 -7.35 -30.71
CA PRO A 107 -5.05 -6.05 -30.21
C PRO A 107 -6.12 -4.95 -30.02
N LEU A 108 -7.06 -4.82 -30.96
CA LEU A 108 -8.16 -3.85 -30.84
C LEU A 108 -9.14 -4.23 -29.73
N GLN A 109 -9.46 -5.52 -29.60
CA GLN A 109 -10.34 -6.03 -28.56
C GLN A 109 -9.68 -5.92 -27.18
N GLN A 110 -8.35 -6.08 -27.09
CA GLN A 110 -7.58 -5.88 -25.86
C GLN A 110 -7.68 -4.44 -25.35
N ILE A 111 -7.61 -3.45 -26.25
CA ILE A 111 -7.77 -2.04 -25.86
C ILE A 111 -9.20 -1.78 -25.35
N LEU A 112 -10.20 -2.35 -26.03
CA LEU A 112 -11.60 -2.21 -25.62
C LEU A 112 -11.91 -2.91 -24.30
N SER A 113 -11.36 -4.11 -24.08
CA SER A 113 -11.51 -4.85 -22.82
C SER A 113 -10.83 -4.10 -21.68
N LEU A 114 -9.58 -3.66 -21.85
CA LEU A 114 -8.87 -2.84 -20.87
C LEU A 114 -9.65 -1.56 -20.53
N ARG A 115 -10.22 -0.88 -21.52
CA ARG A 115 -11.03 0.32 -21.27
C ARG A 115 -12.30 0.01 -20.47
N ARG A 116 -13.01 -1.08 -20.78
CA ARG A 116 -14.22 -1.50 -20.04
C ARG A 116 -13.87 -1.91 -18.61
N LEU A 117 -12.82 -2.70 -18.45
CA LEU A 117 -12.25 -3.14 -17.18
C LEU A 117 -12.00 -1.93 -16.27
N MET A 118 -11.23 -0.96 -16.77
CA MET A 118 -10.91 0.24 -16.02
C MET A 118 -12.15 1.07 -15.69
N ALA A 119 -13.09 1.23 -16.62
CA ALA A 119 -14.32 1.98 -16.38
C ALA A 119 -15.18 1.35 -15.27
N ASN A 120 -15.35 0.02 -15.28
CA ASN A 120 -16.15 -0.69 -14.28
C ASN A 120 -15.51 -0.63 -12.89
N VAL A 121 -14.21 -0.92 -12.79
CA VAL A 121 -13.46 -0.87 -11.53
C VAL A 121 -13.43 0.55 -10.96
N THR A 122 -13.07 1.53 -11.80
CA THR A 122 -13.04 2.94 -11.40
C THR A 122 -14.42 3.42 -10.96
N GLY A 123 -15.49 3.00 -11.66
CA GLY A 123 -16.87 3.35 -11.31
C GLY A 123 -17.25 2.92 -9.90
N ILE A 124 -17.00 1.65 -9.56
CA ILE A 124 -17.27 1.14 -8.20
C ILE A 124 -16.47 1.90 -7.16
N MET A 125 -15.16 2.09 -7.40
CA MET A 125 -14.29 2.76 -6.44
C MET A 125 -14.68 4.24 -6.23
N VAL A 126 -15.01 4.97 -7.30
CA VAL A 126 -15.44 6.38 -7.21
C VAL A 126 -16.75 6.49 -6.46
N THR A 127 -17.73 5.64 -6.77
CA THR A 127 -19.02 5.60 -6.07
C THR A 127 -18.84 5.28 -4.58
N ALA A 128 -17.98 4.31 -4.24
CA ALA A 128 -17.66 4.01 -2.86
C ALA A 128 -16.97 5.19 -2.17
N CYS A 129 -16.10 5.92 -2.87
CA CYS A 129 -15.45 7.10 -2.32
C CYS A 129 -16.43 8.25 -2.09
N GLU A 130 -17.31 8.53 -3.06
CA GLU A 130 -18.33 9.57 -2.95
C GLU A 130 -19.24 9.33 -1.74
N HIS A 131 -19.63 8.06 -1.53
CA HIS A 131 -20.43 7.68 -0.36
C HIS A 131 -19.68 7.87 0.95
N LEU A 132 -18.39 7.53 1.03
CA LEU A 132 -17.57 7.81 2.21
C LEU A 132 -17.53 9.32 2.51
N LEU A 133 -17.20 10.13 1.50
CA LEU A 133 -17.03 11.58 1.66
C LEU A 133 -18.33 12.27 2.10
N HIS A 134 -19.50 11.77 1.68
CA HIS A 134 -20.80 12.33 2.07
C HIS A 134 -21.44 11.63 3.27
N TYR A 135 -20.78 10.65 3.89
CA TYR A 135 -21.29 9.97 5.08
C TYR A 135 -21.08 10.85 6.32
N GLN A 136 -22.05 11.73 6.61
CA GLN A 136 -21.93 12.81 7.59
C GLN A 136 -21.52 12.34 8.99
N GLU A 137 -22.13 11.27 9.51
CA GLU A 137 -21.84 10.77 10.86
C GLU A 137 -20.39 10.28 10.98
N LEU A 138 -19.90 9.56 9.97
CA LEU A 138 -18.54 9.02 9.93
C LEU A 138 -17.54 10.15 9.72
N MET A 139 -17.77 11.07 8.78
CA MET A 139 -16.87 12.21 8.57
C MET A 139 -16.79 13.12 9.81
N ALA A 140 -17.91 13.33 10.52
CA ALA A 140 -17.90 14.05 11.79
C ALA A 140 -17.12 13.29 12.89
N TYR A 141 -17.30 11.96 12.98
CA TYR A 141 -16.50 11.11 13.86
C TYR A 141 -15.00 11.20 13.53
N LEU A 142 -14.64 11.13 12.26
CA LEU A 142 -13.24 11.18 11.83
C LEU A 142 -12.59 12.52 12.15
N HIS A 143 -13.33 13.62 11.98
CA HIS A 143 -12.87 14.95 12.35
C HIS A 143 -12.73 15.11 13.88
N ALA A 144 -13.60 14.49 14.67
CA ALA A 144 -13.57 14.59 16.14
C ALA A 144 -12.45 13.76 16.80
N MET A 145 -11.97 12.71 16.13
CA MET A 145 -10.95 11.80 16.66
C MET A 145 -9.52 12.38 16.67
N ASP A 146 -9.27 13.48 15.96
CA ASP A 146 -7.97 14.18 15.91
C ASP A 146 -6.78 13.25 15.61
N PHE A 147 -6.80 12.64 14.42
CA PHE A 147 -5.77 11.68 14.00
C PHE A 147 -4.40 12.35 13.80
N ASP A 148 -3.33 11.61 14.11
CA ASP A 148 -1.95 12.07 13.88
C ASP A 148 -1.52 11.91 12.43
N ALA A 149 -2.03 10.89 11.74
CA ALA A 149 -1.71 10.60 10.34
C ALA A 149 -2.76 9.69 9.69
N ILE A 150 -2.74 9.64 8.37
CA ILE A 150 -3.54 8.72 7.57
C ILE A 150 -2.65 7.78 6.74
N LEU A 151 -2.87 6.48 6.89
CA LEU A 151 -2.25 5.41 6.12
C LEU A 151 -3.21 4.94 5.02
N MET A 152 -2.75 4.88 3.77
CA MET A 152 -3.60 4.47 2.65
C MET A 152 -2.80 3.82 1.53
N ASP A 153 -3.49 3.10 0.64
CA ASP A 153 -2.91 2.64 -0.62
C ASP A 153 -3.30 3.63 -1.74
N PRO A 154 -2.33 4.33 -2.36
CA PRO A 154 -2.61 5.36 -3.36
C PRO A 154 -3.17 4.82 -4.69
N PHE A 155 -3.24 3.50 -4.90
CA PHE A 155 -4.02 2.92 -5.98
C PHE A 155 -5.50 3.33 -5.90
N TYR A 156 -6.04 3.39 -4.68
CA TYR A 156 -7.37 3.91 -4.38
C TYR A 156 -7.25 5.29 -3.71
N PRO A 157 -7.34 6.41 -4.45
CA PRO A 157 -6.93 7.72 -3.97
C PRO A 157 -7.94 8.38 -3.02
N CYS A 158 -9.03 7.71 -2.64
CA CYS A 158 -10.05 8.31 -1.78
C CYS A 158 -9.47 8.82 -0.45
N GLY A 159 -8.53 8.06 0.12
CA GLY A 159 -7.81 8.48 1.33
C GLY A 159 -7.10 9.82 1.17
N THR A 160 -6.65 10.19 -0.04
CA THR A 160 -5.97 11.48 -0.26
C THR A 160 -6.93 12.66 -0.16
N ILE A 161 -8.19 12.45 -0.56
CA ILE A 161 -9.25 13.46 -0.45
C ILE A 161 -9.62 13.65 1.02
N VAL A 162 -9.79 12.54 1.76
CA VAL A 162 -10.04 12.56 3.20
C VAL A 162 -8.89 13.23 3.94
N ALA A 163 -7.64 12.92 3.57
CA ALA A 163 -6.45 13.53 4.14
C ALA A 163 -6.43 15.05 3.96
N ASP A 164 -6.73 15.53 2.74
CA ASP A 164 -6.78 16.96 2.46
C ASP A 164 -7.88 17.66 3.26
N HIS A 165 -9.06 17.05 3.32
CA HIS A 165 -10.20 17.58 4.07
C HIS A 165 -9.92 17.68 5.58
N LEU A 166 -9.26 16.67 6.15
CA LEU A 166 -8.91 16.62 7.57
C LEU A 166 -7.54 17.26 7.88
N SER A 167 -6.83 17.78 6.87
CA SER A 167 -5.47 18.33 6.99
C SER A 167 -4.46 17.37 7.65
N LEU A 168 -4.55 16.07 7.34
CA LEU A 168 -3.71 15.03 7.92
C LEU A 168 -2.43 14.78 7.10
N PRO A 169 -1.28 14.51 7.76
CA PRO A 169 -0.10 14.02 7.07
C PRO A 169 -0.34 12.61 6.53
N THR A 170 0.10 12.38 5.29
CA THR A 170 -0.20 11.16 4.54
C THR A 170 0.97 10.18 4.54
N VAL A 171 0.67 8.92 4.83
CA VAL A 171 1.57 7.78 4.70
C VAL A 171 1.03 6.86 3.62
N TYR A 172 1.78 6.70 2.53
CA TYR A 172 1.38 5.81 1.44
C TYR A 172 2.00 4.44 1.62
N PHE A 173 1.18 3.40 1.43
CA PHE A 173 1.58 2.02 1.42
C PHE A 173 1.37 1.49 0.00
N LEU A 174 2.44 1.40 -0.77
CA LEU A 174 2.35 1.16 -2.22
C LEU A 174 3.41 0.17 -2.68
N ARG A 175 3.10 -0.55 -3.76
CA ARG A 175 4.15 -1.21 -4.56
C ARG A 175 4.53 -0.32 -5.73
N THR A 176 3.54 0.12 -6.50
CA THR A 176 3.70 1.06 -7.61
C THR A 176 2.40 1.84 -7.74
N ILE A 177 2.46 3.04 -8.32
CA ILE A 177 1.25 3.77 -8.74
C ILE A 177 1.23 3.78 -10.27
N LEU A 178 0.06 3.57 -10.86
CA LEU A 178 -0.13 3.61 -12.31
C LEU A 178 0.37 4.95 -12.91
N GLY A 179 0.86 4.89 -14.15
CA GLY A 179 1.36 6.07 -14.87
C GLY A 179 2.65 6.68 -14.31
N GLY A 180 3.41 5.97 -13.47
CA GLY A 180 4.59 6.53 -12.80
C GLY A 180 4.26 7.71 -11.88
N MET A 181 3.07 7.68 -11.27
CA MET A 181 2.64 8.72 -10.34
C MET A 181 3.48 8.76 -9.07
N ASP A 182 4.01 7.63 -8.61
CA ASP A 182 4.96 7.59 -7.51
C ASP A 182 6.22 8.39 -7.85
N GLU A 183 6.76 8.23 -9.06
CA GLU A 183 7.93 8.97 -9.55
C GLU A 183 7.63 10.47 -9.65
N THR A 184 6.54 10.84 -10.31
CA THR A 184 6.21 12.24 -10.59
C THR A 184 5.74 13.02 -9.36
N ALA A 185 5.01 12.37 -8.45
CA ALA A 185 4.51 12.98 -7.21
C ALA A 185 5.61 13.09 -6.14
N SER A 186 6.49 12.09 -6.03
CA SER A 186 7.66 12.18 -5.16
C SER A 186 8.79 13.04 -5.73
N GLN A 187 8.67 13.48 -6.99
CA GLN A 187 9.69 14.22 -7.73
C GLN A 187 11.00 13.41 -7.90
N SER A 188 10.89 12.07 -7.93
CA SER A 188 12.02 11.18 -8.22
C SER A 188 12.21 11.01 -9.74
N PRO A 189 13.38 11.36 -10.31
CA PRO A 189 13.63 11.19 -11.73
C PRO A 189 13.63 9.73 -12.18
N SER A 190 12.82 9.39 -13.19
CA SER A 190 12.78 8.04 -13.80
C SER A 190 12.81 8.15 -15.33
N PRO A 191 13.98 8.41 -15.94
CA PRO A 191 14.08 8.65 -17.37
C PRO A 191 13.82 7.37 -18.17
N PHE A 192 12.88 7.40 -19.11
CA PHE A 192 12.48 6.26 -19.93
C PHE A 192 13.59 5.69 -20.83
N SER A 193 14.68 6.44 -21.03
CA SER A 193 15.86 5.98 -21.75
C SER A 193 16.77 5.05 -20.94
N TYR A 194 16.65 5.02 -19.61
CA TYR A 194 17.53 4.27 -18.71
C TYR A 194 16.78 3.40 -17.69
N VAL A 195 15.55 3.75 -17.32
CA VAL A 195 14.74 2.98 -16.36
C VAL A 195 13.65 2.22 -17.12
N PRO A 196 13.73 0.88 -17.21
CA PRO A 196 12.68 0.06 -17.79
C PRO A 196 11.37 0.18 -17.01
N LYS A 197 10.25 0.34 -17.71
CA LYS A 197 8.91 0.25 -17.14
C LYS A 197 8.55 -1.21 -16.94
N ALA A 198 7.86 -1.54 -15.83
CA ALA A 198 7.53 -2.91 -15.45
C ALA A 198 6.86 -3.70 -16.60
N MET A 199 5.90 -3.08 -17.31
CA MET A 199 5.17 -3.71 -18.42
C MET A 199 5.96 -3.80 -19.73
N SER A 200 7.16 -3.23 -19.80
CA SER A 200 7.99 -3.28 -21.01
C SER A 200 8.75 -4.60 -21.18
N ALA A 201 8.92 -5.36 -20.08
CA ALA A 201 9.77 -6.56 -20.01
C ALA A 201 11.19 -6.35 -20.60
N ASN A 202 11.70 -5.11 -20.50
CA ASN A 202 13.03 -4.76 -20.95
C ASN A 202 14.09 -5.06 -19.87
N PRO A 203 15.34 -5.39 -20.28
CA PRO A 203 16.46 -5.51 -19.34
C PRO A 203 16.94 -4.14 -18.85
N ASP A 204 17.79 -4.14 -17.83
CA ASP A 204 18.47 -2.95 -17.27
C ASP A 204 19.21 -2.14 -18.35
N ARG A 205 19.87 -2.83 -19.29
CA ARG A 205 20.56 -2.23 -20.43
C ARG A 205 19.72 -2.34 -21.70
N MET A 206 19.00 -1.26 -22.01
CA MET A 206 18.16 -1.17 -23.20
C MET A 206 18.91 -0.68 -24.44
N THR A 207 18.72 -1.39 -25.56
CA THR A 207 19.04 -0.92 -26.92
C THR A 207 18.15 0.26 -27.34
N PHE A 208 18.48 0.94 -28.43
CA PHE A 208 17.69 2.05 -28.96
C PHE A 208 16.21 1.70 -29.17
N PHE A 209 15.91 0.56 -29.81
CA PHE A 209 14.53 0.13 -30.04
C PHE A 209 13.80 -0.27 -28.76
N GLN A 210 14.50 -0.86 -27.79
CA GLN A 210 13.91 -1.15 -26.47
C GLN A 210 13.57 0.14 -25.71
N ARG A 211 14.36 1.21 -25.85
CA ARG A 211 14.04 2.53 -25.29
C ARG A 211 12.81 3.15 -25.94
N ILE A 212 12.65 2.99 -27.25
CA ILE A 212 11.42 3.42 -27.95
C ILE A 212 10.22 2.64 -27.43
N LYS A 213 10.32 1.30 -27.33
CA LYS A 213 9.28 0.47 -26.73
C LYS A 213 8.95 0.93 -25.31
N ASN A 214 9.97 1.22 -24.50
CA ASN A 214 9.80 1.68 -23.13
C ASN A 214 9.05 3.02 -23.05
N LEU A 215 9.38 3.97 -23.93
CA LEU A 215 8.67 5.23 -24.06
C LEU A 215 7.20 5.02 -24.46
N MET A 216 6.93 4.13 -25.42
CA MET A 216 5.55 3.83 -25.84
C MET A 216 4.73 3.24 -24.69
N VAL A 217 5.31 2.30 -23.93
CA VAL A 217 4.68 1.74 -22.73
C VAL A 217 4.40 2.83 -21.69
N ALA A 218 5.37 3.73 -21.44
CA ALA A 218 5.17 4.84 -20.51
C ALA A 218 4.02 5.77 -20.93
N LEU A 219 3.92 6.10 -22.22
CA LEU A 219 2.82 6.92 -22.76
C LEU A 219 1.46 6.23 -22.62
N SER A 220 1.38 4.93 -22.88
CA SER A 220 0.17 4.13 -22.64
C SER A 220 -0.23 4.12 -21.16
N ASP A 221 0.75 4.01 -20.26
CA ASP A 221 0.54 4.01 -18.81
C ASP A 221 0.02 5.38 -18.31
N TYR A 222 0.53 6.50 -18.85
CA TYR A 222 -0.04 7.83 -18.57
C TYR A 222 -1.50 7.97 -18.99
N TRP A 223 -1.85 7.45 -20.17
CA TRP A 223 -3.24 7.45 -20.62
C TRP A 223 -4.14 6.63 -19.68
N LEU A 224 -3.68 5.46 -19.26
CA LEU A 224 -4.39 4.60 -18.32
C LEU A 224 -4.59 5.29 -16.96
N CYS A 225 -3.53 5.90 -16.43
CA CYS A 225 -3.53 6.69 -15.21
C CYS A 225 -4.55 7.85 -15.27
N TYR A 226 -4.60 8.59 -16.38
CA TYR A 226 -5.61 9.64 -16.58
C TYR A 226 -7.04 9.09 -16.56
N THR A 227 -7.29 7.94 -17.19
CA THR A 227 -8.63 7.32 -17.18
C THR A 227 -9.07 6.84 -15.79
N LEU A 228 -8.13 6.33 -14.99
CA LEU A 228 -8.39 5.87 -13.63
C LEU A 228 -8.64 7.03 -12.66
N TYR A 229 -7.81 8.08 -12.72
CA TYR A 229 -7.81 9.13 -11.71
C TYR A 229 -8.64 10.37 -12.05
N SER A 230 -8.95 10.64 -13.33
CA SER A 230 -9.78 11.81 -13.70
C SER A 230 -11.20 11.81 -13.08
N PRO A 231 -11.88 10.68 -12.83
CA PRO A 231 -13.12 10.69 -12.07
C PRO A 231 -12.92 11.09 -10.59
N PHE A 232 -11.85 10.60 -9.96
CA PHE A 232 -11.50 10.99 -8.59
C PHE A 232 -11.09 12.46 -8.50
N GLU A 233 -10.38 13.00 -9.50
CA GLU A 233 -10.01 14.41 -9.54
C GLU A 233 -11.25 15.32 -9.57
N ARG A 234 -12.27 14.94 -10.34
CA ARG A 234 -13.57 15.66 -10.38
C ARG A 234 -14.33 15.55 -9.06
N LEU A 235 -14.37 14.36 -8.46
CA LEU A 235 -14.98 14.14 -7.15
C LEU A 235 -14.28 14.97 -6.07
N ALA A 236 -12.94 14.92 -6.04
CA ALA A 236 -12.12 15.66 -5.09
C ALA A 236 -12.33 17.17 -5.24
N SER A 237 -12.32 17.69 -6.47
CA SER A 237 -12.51 19.12 -6.71
C SER A 237 -13.89 19.61 -6.28
N THR A 238 -14.92 18.77 -6.50
CA THR A 238 -16.30 19.06 -6.07
C THR A 238 -16.42 19.03 -4.55
N PHE A 239 -15.87 18.00 -3.89
CA PHE A 239 -15.97 17.84 -2.45
C PHE A 239 -15.16 18.90 -1.69
N LEU A 240 -13.92 19.18 -2.12
CA LEU A 240 -13.03 20.16 -1.51
C LEU A 240 -13.34 21.61 -1.93
N GLN A 241 -14.29 21.81 -2.85
CA GLN A 241 -14.71 23.13 -3.36
C GLN A 241 -13.56 23.96 -3.92
N ARG A 242 -12.55 23.30 -4.53
CA ARG A 242 -11.39 23.93 -5.18
C ARG A 242 -10.88 23.02 -6.28
N GLU A 243 -10.31 23.58 -7.35
CA GLU A 243 -9.63 22.76 -8.36
C GLU A 243 -8.42 22.06 -7.72
N VAL A 244 -8.36 20.74 -7.85
CA VAL A 244 -7.25 19.91 -7.40
C VAL A 244 -6.83 18.97 -8.50
N THR A 245 -5.56 18.59 -8.51
CA THR A 245 -5.09 17.48 -9.35
C THR A 245 -4.66 16.31 -8.50
N TYR A 246 -4.82 15.08 -9.00
CA TYR A 246 -4.33 13.91 -8.25
C TYR A 246 -2.80 13.93 -8.08
N LYS A 247 -2.07 14.53 -9.03
CA LYS A 247 -0.62 14.79 -8.88
C LYS A 247 -0.33 15.68 -7.67
N GLU A 248 -1.11 16.75 -7.47
CA GLU A 248 -1.00 17.61 -6.30
C GLU A 248 -1.31 16.82 -5.02
N LEU A 249 -2.42 16.08 -4.98
CA LEU A 249 -2.81 15.28 -3.82
C LEU A 249 -1.74 14.25 -3.45
N PHE A 250 -1.19 13.53 -4.43
CA PHE A 250 -0.11 12.57 -4.22
C PHE A 250 1.22 13.21 -3.81
N SER A 251 1.50 14.44 -4.25
CA SER A 251 2.76 15.12 -3.91
C SER A 251 2.89 15.50 -2.42
N ARG A 252 1.78 15.45 -1.67
CA ARG A 252 1.72 15.79 -0.23
C ARG A 252 2.12 14.64 0.70
N ALA A 253 2.59 13.52 0.15
CA ALA A 253 3.08 12.37 0.89
C ALA A 253 4.16 12.75 1.91
N SER A 254 3.90 12.49 3.20
CA SER A 254 4.90 12.62 4.26
C SER A 254 5.87 11.45 4.24
N ILE A 255 5.37 10.22 4.12
CA ILE A 255 6.16 8.98 4.05
C ILE A 255 5.63 8.08 2.94
N TRP A 256 6.54 7.45 2.19
CA TRP A 256 6.24 6.41 1.22
C TRP A 256 6.75 5.07 1.76
N LEU A 257 5.86 4.22 2.25
CA LEU A 257 6.13 2.83 2.59
C LEU A 257 6.06 1.97 1.32
N VAL A 258 7.24 1.60 0.81
CA VAL A 258 7.41 0.96 -0.48
C VAL A 258 7.52 -0.56 -0.31
N ARG A 259 6.57 -1.32 -0.86
CA ARG A 259 6.38 -2.78 -0.66
C ARG A 259 7.32 -3.66 -1.48
N TYR A 260 8.47 -3.16 -1.86
CA TYR A 260 9.52 -3.92 -2.54
C TYR A 260 10.87 -3.58 -1.92
N ASP A 261 11.86 -4.43 -2.17
CA ASP A 261 13.25 -4.16 -1.83
C ASP A 261 13.99 -3.64 -3.07
N PHE A 262 14.86 -2.66 -2.88
CA PHE A 262 15.60 -2.02 -3.97
C PHE A 262 16.49 -3.00 -4.74
N VAL A 263 16.85 -4.16 -4.16
CA VAL A 263 17.64 -5.21 -4.82
C VAL A 263 16.89 -5.84 -6.00
N PHE A 264 15.56 -5.82 -6.00
CA PHE A 264 14.74 -6.39 -7.07
C PHE A 264 14.26 -5.37 -8.10
N GLU A 265 14.60 -4.10 -7.94
CA GLU A 265 14.16 -3.02 -8.81
C GLU A 265 15.30 -2.45 -9.65
N PHE A 266 14.92 -1.80 -10.76
CA PHE A 266 15.88 -1.09 -11.58
C PHE A 266 16.45 0.12 -10.82
N PRO A 267 17.75 0.41 -10.96
CA PRO A 267 18.38 1.51 -10.24
C PRO A 267 17.75 2.84 -10.65
N ARG A 268 17.14 3.52 -9.68
CA ARG A 268 16.59 4.87 -9.82
C ARG A 268 16.80 5.68 -8.53
N PRO A 269 16.81 7.01 -8.59
CA PRO A 269 16.82 7.86 -7.42
C PRO A 269 15.66 7.53 -6.46
N VAL A 270 15.93 7.69 -5.17
CA VAL A 270 14.96 7.48 -4.09
C VAL A 270 14.91 8.73 -3.21
N MET A 271 13.73 9.07 -2.71
CA MET A 271 13.56 10.25 -1.86
C MET A 271 13.84 9.89 -0.40
N PRO A 272 14.33 10.83 0.43
CA PRO A 272 14.64 10.56 1.84
C PRO A 272 13.46 10.07 2.68
N ASN A 273 12.23 10.37 2.25
CA ASN A 273 11.00 9.94 2.91
C ASN A 273 10.42 8.62 2.34
N MET A 274 11.18 7.90 1.50
CA MET A 274 10.85 6.56 1.05
C MET A 274 11.48 5.51 1.96
N VAL A 275 10.64 4.62 2.50
CA VAL A 275 11.05 3.51 3.38
C VAL A 275 10.69 2.20 2.68
N PHE A 276 11.71 1.43 2.34
CA PHE A 276 11.55 0.11 1.71
C PHE A 276 11.18 -0.93 2.76
N ILE A 277 10.03 -1.55 2.57
CA ILE A 277 9.45 -2.58 3.44
C ILE A 277 9.20 -3.87 2.65
N GLY A 278 10.13 -4.21 1.75
CA GLY A 278 10.11 -5.50 1.06
C GLY A 278 10.15 -6.68 2.03
N GLY A 279 9.48 -7.78 1.69
CA GLY A 279 9.51 -9.01 2.49
C GLY A 279 8.55 -9.05 3.68
N ILE A 280 7.73 -8.03 3.92
CA ILE A 280 6.75 -8.02 5.03
C ILE A 280 5.72 -9.15 4.97
N ASN A 281 5.48 -9.70 3.78
CA ASN A 281 4.54 -10.80 3.57
C ASN A 281 5.19 -12.18 3.81
N CYS A 282 6.49 -12.26 4.07
CA CYS A 282 7.18 -13.52 4.32
C CYS A 282 6.91 -13.99 5.76
N ALA A 283 6.40 -15.22 5.89
CA ALA A 283 6.31 -15.87 7.19
C ALA A 283 7.71 -16.17 7.75
N THR A 284 7.83 -16.20 9.08
CA THR A 284 9.08 -16.62 9.74
C THR A 284 9.47 -18.01 9.24
N GLY A 285 10.61 -18.11 8.55
CA GLY A 285 11.08 -19.35 7.97
C GLY A 285 11.25 -20.42 9.05
N LYS A 286 10.79 -21.65 8.77
CA LYS A 286 11.16 -22.81 9.59
C LYS A 286 12.69 -22.99 9.51
N PRO A 287 13.34 -23.45 10.59
CA PRO A 287 14.76 -23.76 10.55
C PRO A 287 15.06 -24.68 9.37
N LEU A 288 16.08 -24.34 8.57
CA LEU A 288 16.51 -25.21 7.49
C LEU A 288 16.88 -26.58 8.08
N PRO A 289 16.46 -27.70 7.45
CA PRO A 289 16.91 -29.02 7.89
C PRO A 289 18.44 -29.05 7.87
N GLN A 290 19.06 -29.49 8.97
CA GLN A 290 20.51 -29.65 8.99
C GLN A 290 20.89 -30.77 8.01
N VAL A 291 21.55 -30.40 6.92
CA VAL A 291 22.18 -31.37 6.02
C VAL A 291 23.39 -31.93 6.74
N SER A 292 23.27 -33.15 7.27
CA SER A 292 24.43 -33.90 7.74
C SER A 292 25.15 -34.46 6.51
N PHE A 293 26.34 -33.92 6.22
CA PHE A 293 27.24 -34.51 5.23
C PHE A 293 27.83 -35.79 5.83
N SER A 294 27.17 -36.93 5.65
CA SER A 294 27.83 -38.24 5.73
C SER A 294 28.52 -38.48 4.38
N GLY A 295 29.84 -38.61 4.42
CA GLY A 295 30.68 -38.64 3.22
C GLY A 295 30.32 -39.75 2.24
N SER A 296 30.04 -39.38 1.00
CA SER A 296 30.29 -40.19 -0.20
C SER A 296 30.46 -39.25 -1.41
N PRO A 297 31.43 -39.47 -2.31
CA PRO A 297 31.82 -38.50 -3.33
C PRO A 297 30.94 -38.67 -4.58
N SER A 298 29.71 -38.18 -4.51
CA SER A 298 28.87 -38.01 -5.70
C SER A 298 28.10 -36.70 -5.56
N ILE A 299 28.71 -35.62 -6.02
CA ILE A 299 28.04 -34.31 -6.13
C ILE A 299 27.06 -34.42 -7.30
N HIS A 300 25.84 -34.87 -7.02
CA HIS A 300 24.68 -34.43 -7.78
C HIS A 300 24.15 -33.18 -7.08
N CYS A 301 24.40 -32.01 -7.69
CA CYS A 301 23.69 -30.79 -7.36
C CYS A 301 22.20 -31.00 -7.68
N LEU A 302 21.45 -31.53 -6.72
CA LEU A 302 20.01 -31.33 -6.65
C LEU A 302 19.81 -29.90 -6.18
N THR A 303 19.67 -28.98 -7.13
CA THR A 303 19.04 -27.68 -6.90
C THR A 303 17.60 -27.94 -6.47
N HIS A 304 17.39 -28.22 -5.18
CA HIS A 304 16.11 -27.96 -4.54
C HIS A 304 15.98 -26.45 -4.44
N SER A 305 15.48 -25.87 -5.52
CA SER A 305 14.91 -24.54 -5.53
C SER A 305 13.99 -24.39 -4.33
N CYS A 306 14.10 -23.24 -3.68
CA CYS A 306 13.12 -22.72 -2.74
C CYS A 306 11.74 -23.11 -3.26
N GLU A 307 11.05 -24.03 -2.57
CA GLU A 307 9.67 -24.35 -2.88
C GLU A 307 8.89 -23.12 -2.47
N VAL A 308 8.79 -22.21 -3.44
CA VAL A 308 7.79 -21.18 -3.49
C VAL A 308 6.49 -21.96 -3.56
N GLN A 309 5.94 -22.33 -2.40
CA GLN A 309 4.50 -22.39 -2.21
C GLN A 309 3.98 -20.95 -2.32
N GLN A 310 4.19 -20.31 -3.47
CA GLN A 310 3.09 -19.63 -4.12
C GLN A 310 2.08 -20.75 -4.31
N ALA A 311 1.15 -20.82 -3.36
CA ALA A 311 -0.18 -21.24 -3.72
C ALA A 311 -0.46 -20.60 -5.08
N THR A 312 -0.65 -21.47 -6.07
CA THR A 312 -0.99 -21.21 -7.48
C THR A 312 -2.35 -20.52 -7.62
N LEU A 313 -2.78 -19.83 -6.56
CA LEU A 313 -3.98 -19.02 -6.41
C LEU A 313 -3.66 -17.57 -6.00
N ALA A 314 -2.45 -17.25 -5.54
CA ALA A 314 -2.09 -15.91 -5.01
C ALA A 314 -1.14 -15.08 -5.90
N SER A 315 -0.47 -15.69 -6.89
CA SER A 315 0.44 -14.98 -7.80
C SER A 315 -0.26 -14.21 -8.92
N HIS A 316 -1.58 -14.33 -9.07
CA HIS A 316 -2.33 -13.72 -10.17
C HIS A 316 -3.29 -12.59 -9.73
N TRP A 317 -3.41 -12.33 -8.42
CA TRP A 317 -4.12 -11.16 -7.86
C TRP A 317 -3.19 -9.97 -7.57
N ALA A 318 -1.91 -10.07 -7.95
CA ALA A 318 -0.92 -9.02 -7.69
C ALA A 318 -0.99 -7.84 -8.68
N TYR A 319 -1.92 -7.87 -9.63
CA TYR A 319 -2.10 -6.88 -10.69
C TYR A 319 -3.56 -6.38 -10.84
N LEU A 320 -4.42 -6.70 -9.88
CA LEU A 320 -5.77 -6.13 -9.72
C LEU A 320 -5.85 -5.44 -8.36
#